data_AF-A0A2T2VBJ1-F1
#
_entry.id   AF-A0A2T2VBJ1-F1
#
_cell.length_a   1.000
_cell.length_b   1.000
_cell.length_c   1.000
_cell.angle_alpha   90.00
_cell.angle_beta   90.00
_cell.angle_gamma   90.00
#
_symmetry.space_group_name_H-M   'P 1'
#
loop_
_entity.id
_entity.type
_entity.pdbx_description
1 polymer ?
#
loop_
_entity_poly.entity_id
_entity_poly.type
_entity_poly.pdbx_seq_one_letter_code
_entity_poly.pdbx_strand_id
1 'polypeptide(L)'
;MDTTNKHDIEKIKPLFWEYDWESVQKKMTSYFVIARVLEFGTPEQFATLVAVIGETPVQDFLATRSADRLLSRRSLNYWRLYYEITTTTSESGL
;
A
#
# COMPACT_ATOMS: atom_id res chain seq x y z
N MET A 1 24.87 -1.09 2.53
CA MET A 1 23.69 -1.97 2.68
C MET A 1 23.15 -1.69 4.07
N ASP A 2 22.32 -0.67 4.18
CA ASP A 2 21.88 -0.16 5.48
C ASP A 2 20.93 -1.13 6.15
N THR A 3 21.22 -1.41 7.42
CA THR A 3 20.50 -2.26 8.37
C THR A 3 19.18 -1.66 8.84
N THR A 4 18.54 -0.84 8.02
CA THR A 4 17.24 -0.25 8.34
C THR A 4 16.17 -1.35 8.30
N ASN A 5 15.47 -1.54 9.42
CA ASN A 5 14.06 -1.97 9.49
C ASN A 5 13.62 -3.42 9.61
N LYS A 6 14.44 -4.39 10.04
CA LYS A 6 13.83 -5.68 10.49
C LYS A 6 12.99 -5.51 11.77
N HIS A 7 13.30 -4.53 12.63
CA HIS A 7 12.49 -4.22 13.81
C HIS A 7 11.25 -3.38 13.50
N ASP A 8 11.36 -2.40 12.62
CA ASP A 8 10.22 -1.52 12.32
C ASP A 8 9.15 -2.23 11.49
N ILE A 9 9.50 -3.20 10.64
CA ILE A 9 8.51 -3.96 9.87
C ILE A 9 7.56 -4.78 10.77
N GLU A 10 7.94 -5.09 12.01
CA GLU A 10 7.02 -5.76 12.94
C GLU A 10 5.83 -4.86 13.32
N LYS A 11 5.93 -3.53 13.13
CA LYS A 11 4.82 -2.60 13.37
C LYS A 11 3.62 -2.85 12.46
N ILE A 12 3.84 -3.36 11.24
CA ILE A 12 2.75 -3.66 10.29
C ILE A 12 2.17 -5.07 10.47
N LYS A 13 2.86 -5.98 11.17
CA LYS A 13 2.42 -7.37 11.40
C LYS A 13 1.01 -7.51 11.99
N PRO A 14 0.54 -6.66 12.93
CA PRO A 14 -0.82 -6.76 13.44
C PRO A 14 -1.92 -6.66 12.37
N LEU A 15 -1.64 -6.05 11.21
CA LEU A 15 -2.59 -5.96 10.09
C LEU A 15 -2.83 -7.30 9.38
N PHE A 16 -1.98 -8.30 9.65
CA PHE A 16 -1.92 -9.59 8.98
C PHE A 16 -2.05 -10.78 9.95
N TRP A 17 -2.76 -10.61 11.07
CA TRP A 17 -2.90 -11.63 12.12
C TRP A 17 -3.43 -12.99 11.64
N GLU A 18 -4.15 -13.02 10.52
CA GLU A 18 -4.71 -14.24 9.89
C GLU A 18 -3.75 -14.93 8.91
N TYR A 19 -2.56 -14.38 8.67
CA TYR A 19 -1.65 -14.82 7.62
C TYR A 19 -0.28 -15.22 8.19
N ASP A 20 0.39 -16.14 7.49
CA ASP A 20 1.78 -16.44 7.75
C ASP A 20 2.66 -15.21 7.50
N TRP A 21 3.32 -14.73 8.54
CA TRP A 21 4.07 -13.47 8.49
C TRP A 21 5.29 -13.56 7.56
N GLU A 22 5.97 -14.70 7.52
CA GLU A 22 7.13 -14.88 6.65
C GLU A 22 6.74 -14.77 5.16
N SER A 23 5.58 -15.34 4.81
CA SER A 23 5.01 -15.21 3.47
C SER A 23 4.64 -13.76 3.11
N VAL A 24 4.13 -12.99 4.07
CA VAL A 24 3.84 -11.55 3.88
C VAL A 24 5.12 -10.76 3.64
N GLN A 25 6.16 -10.99 4.45
CA GLN A 25 7.46 -10.33 4.30
C GLN A 25 8.10 -10.57 2.92
N LYS A 26 7.94 -11.77 2.36
CA LYS A 26 8.41 -12.09 1.00
C LYS A 26 7.63 -11.38 -0.11
N LYS A 27 6.46 -10.80 0.20
CA LYS A 27 5.50 -10.21 -0.76
C LYS A 27 5.11 -8.78 -0.40
N MET A 28 6.03 -8.01 0.20
CA MET A 28 5.76 -6.65 0.68
C MET A 28 5.28 -5.68 -0.41
N THR A 29 5.69 -5.88 -1.67
CA THR A 29 5.26 -5.09 -2.83
C THR A 29 3.95 -5.60 -3.47
N SER A 30 3.36 -6.67 -2.95
CA SER A 30 2.10 -7.18 -3.49
C SER A 30 0.95 -6.21 -3.22
N TYR A 31 0.01 -6.12 -4.16
CA TYR A 31 -1.17 -5.27 -4.02
C TYR A 31 -2.02 -5.61 -2.79
N PHE A 32 -2.02 -6.87 -2.36
CA PHE A 32 -2.68 -7.28 -1.12
C PHE A 32 -2.05 -6.61 0.10
N VAL A 33 -0.72 -6.63 0.24
CA VAL A 33 -0.02 -6.02 1.38
C VAL A 33 -0.19 -4.52 1.36
N ILE A 34 0.00 -3.89 0.20
CA ILE A 34 -0.17 -2.44 0.04
C ILE A 34 -1.60 -2.05 0.40
N ALA A 35 -2.61 -2.70 -0.20
CA ALA A 35 -4.01 -2.40 0.08
C ALA A 35 -4.37 -2.55 1.56
N ARG A 36 -3.88 -3.62 2.23
CA ARG A 36 -4.16 -3.84 3.65
C ARG A 36 -3.63 -2.71 4.53
N VAL A 37 -2.42 -2.24 4.27
CA VAL A 37 -1.83 -1.11 5.01
C VAL A 37 -2.54 0.20 4.69
N LEU A 38 -2.87 0.46 3.43
CA LEU A 38 -3.58 1.68 3.05
C LEU A 38 -5.03 1.72 3.58
N GLU A 39 -5.68 0.57 3.75
CA GLU A 39 -7.07 0.50 4.22
C GLU A 39 -7.18 0.55 5.75
N PHE A 40 -6.26 -0.11 6.47
CA PHE A 40 -6.39 -0.32 7.92
C PHE A 40 -5.19 0.18 8.75
N GLY A 41 -4.11 0.58 8.09
CA GLY A 41 -2.88 1.01 8.76
C GLY A 41 -3.01 2.39 9.39
N THR A 42 -2.27 2.57 10.48
CA THR A 42 -1.98 3.89 11.07
C THR A 42 -0.93 4.64 10.24
N PRO A 43 -0.76 5.97 10.43
CA PRO A 43 0.30 6.73 9.77
C PRO A 43 1.70 6.15 10.00
N GLU A 44 1.97 5.63 11.20
CA GLU A 44 3.26 4.99 11.53
C GLU A 44 3.47 3.68 10.75
N GLN A 45 2.42 2.87 10.62
CA GLN A 45 2.44 1.63 9.83
C GLN A 45 2.60 1.91 8.33
N PHE A 46 1.97 2.96 7.83
CA PHE A 46 2.17 3.43 6.46
C PHE A 46 3.62 3.89 6.22
N ALA A 47 4.17 4.73 7.10
CA ALA A 47 5.56 5.17 7.02
C ALA A 47 6.54 3.99 7.05
N THR A 48 6.23 2.98 7.86
CA THR A 48 6.99 1.72 7.91
C THR A 48 6.94 0.99 6.57
N LEU A 49 5.77 0.85 5.94
CA LEU A 49 5.64 0.23 4.62
C LEU A 49 6.50 0.97 3.58
N VAL A 50 6.36 2.29 3.51
CA VAL A 50 7.08 3.14 2.55
C VAL A 50 8.59 3.06 2.76
N ALA A 51 9.06 3.02 4.02
CA ALA A 51 10.48 2.84 4.31
C ALA A 51 11.04 1.50 3.81
N VAL A 52 10.19 0.48 3.66
CA VAL A 52 10.60 -0.86 3.19
C VAL A 52 10.53 -1.00 1.68
N ILE A 53 9.44 -0.54 1.05
CA ILE A 53 9.19 -0.78 -0.39
C ILE A 53 9.39 0.45 -1.27
N GLY A 54 9.60 1.63 -0.67
CA GLY A 54 9.56 2.91 -1.36
C GLY A 54 8.13 3.39 -1.66
N GLU A 55 8.00 4.61 -2.17
CA GLU A 55 6.69 5.16 -2.56
C GLU A 55 6.20 4.66 -3.92
N THR A 56 7.12 4.37 -4.85
CA THR A 56 6.79 4.00 -6.22
C THR A 56 5.81 2.83 -6.32
N PRO A 57 5.99 1.69 -5.61
CA PRO A 57 5.02 0.60 -5.68
C PRO A 57 3.62 0.97 -5.16
N VAL A 58 3.53 1.92 -4.22
CA VAL A 58 2.27 2.42 -3.66
C VAL A 58 1.55 3.28 -4.70
N GLN A 59 2.27 4.20 -5.34
CA GLN A 59 1.73 5.05 -6.42
C GLN A 59 1.30 4.20 -7.62
N ASP A 60 2.13 3.24 -8.03
CA ASP A 60 1.82 2.28 -9.11
C ASP A 60 0.53 1.51 -8.80
N PHE A 61 0.39 1.01 -7.56
CA PHE A 61 -0.84 0.34 -7.13
C PHE A 61 -2.06 1.26 -7.25
N LEU A 62 -1.98 2.49 -6.73
CA LEU A 62 -3.08 3.48 -6.72
C LEU A 62 -3.52 3.91 -8.14
N ALA A 63 -2.63 3.82 -9.12
CA ALA A 63 -2.93 4.07 -10.53
C ALA A 63 -3.66 2.91 -11.24
N THR A 64 -3.76 1.74 -10.59
CA THR A 64 -4.39 0.55 -11.20
C THR A 64 -5.88 0.42 -10.89
N ARG A 65 -6.58 -0.38 -11.72
CA ARG A 65 -7.94 -0.86 -11.44
C ARG A 65 -8.05 -1.76 -10.21
N SER A 66 -6.93 -2.34 -9.76
CA SER A 66 -6.91 -3.18 -8.57
C SER A 66 -7.13 -2.35 -7.30
N ALA A 67 -6.65 -1.10 -7.27
CA ALA A 67 -6.90 -0.20 -6.15
C ALA A 67 -8.40 0.14 -6.01
N ASP A 68 -9.12 0.33 -7.12
CA ASP A 68 -10.57 0.55 -7.10
C ASP A 68 -11.36 -0.66 -6.53
N ARG A 69 -10.78 -1.87 -6.60
CA ARG A 69 -11.40 -3.11 -6.11
C ARG A 69 -11.00 -3.47 -4.67
N LEU A 70 -9.78 -3.13 -4.28
CA LEU A 70 -9.19 -3.55 -3.00
C LEU A 70 -9.31 -2.50 -1.90
N LEU A 71 -9.50 -1.23 -2.24
CA LEU A 71 -9.68 -0.15 -1.28
C LEU A 71 -11.15 0.29 -1.24
N SER A 72 -11.60 0.73 -0.07
CA SER A 72 -12.85 1.47 -0.02
C SER A 72 -12.71 2.79 -0.77
N ARG A 73 -13.82 3.31 -1.32
CA ARG A 73 -13.81 4.61 -2.03
C ARG A 73 -13.23 5.75 -1.18
N ARG A 74 -13.43 5.70 0.14
CA ARG A 74 -12.88 6.68 1.07
C ARG A 74 -11.35 6.61 1.11
N SER A 75 -10.79 5.43 1.36
CA SER A 75 -9.33 5.24 1.43
C SER A 75 -8.69 5.57 0.09
N LEU A 76 -9.26 5.10 -1.01
CA LEU A 76 -8.75 5.37 -2.35
C LEU A 76 -8.68 6.86 -2.67
N ASN A 77 -9.75 7.60 -2.38
CA ASN A 77 -9.78 9.05 -2.61
C ASN A 77 -8.76 9.78 -1.74
N TYR A 78 -8.63 9.39 -0.47
CA TYR A 78 -7.62 9.95 0.42
C TYR A 78 -6.20 9.74 -0.11
N TRP A 79 -5.85 8.52 -0.50
CA TRP A 79 -4.48 8.20 -0.95
C TRP A 79 -4.15 8.77 -2.32
N ARG A 80 -5.11 8.80 -3.25
CA ARG A 80 -4.91 9.50 -4.53
C ARG A 80 -4.73 11.00 -4.33
N LEU A 81 -5.44 11.60 -3.38
CA LEU A 81 -5.23 13.00 -3.01
C LEU A 81 -3.84 13.21 -2.38
N TYR A 82 -3.44 12.35 -1.43
CA TYR A 82 -2.14 12.42 -0.77
C TYR A 82 -0.97 12.38 -1.75
N TYR A 83 -1.06 11.52 -2.78
CA TYR A 83 -0.03 11.38 -3.80
C TYR A 83 -0.25 12.24 -5.06
N GLU A 84 -1.25 13.13 -5.06
CA GLU A 84 -1.63 13.96 -6.21
C GLU A 84 -1.85 13.15 -7.51
N ILE A 85 -2.35 11.91 -7.37
CA ILE A 85 -2.65 11.01 -8.49
C ILE A 85 -3.95 11.47 -9.14
N THR A 86 -3.83 12.14 -10.27
CA THR A 86 -4.97 12.46 -11.12
C THR A 86 -5.42 11.19 -11.83
N THR A 87 -6.65 10.75 -11.60
CA THR A 87 -7.29 9.79 -12.50
C THR A 87 -7.66 10.55 -13.75
N THR A 88 -6.75 10.63 -14.72
CA THR A 88 -7.13 10.98 -16.08
C THR A 88 -8.06 9.86 -16.53
N THR A 89 -9.36 10.11 -16.40
CA THR A 89 -10.38 9.35 -17.11
C THR A 89 -10.05 9.52 -18.58
N SER A 90 -9.30 8.59 -19.15
CA SER A 90 -9.20 8.47 -20.59
C SER A 90 -10.60 8.17 -21.09
N GLU A 91 -11.31 9.21 -21.51
CA GLU A 91 -12.38 9.12 -22.48
C GLU A 91 -11.76 8.52 -23.75
N SER A 92 -11.74 7.20 -23.83
CA SER A 92 -11.48 6.45 -25.05
C SER A 92 -12.69 5.56 -25.28
N GLY A 93 -13.82 6.23 -25.48
CA GLY A 93 -15.02 5.69 -26.12
C GLY A 93 -15.27 6.50 -27.38
N LEU A 94 -14.59 6.12 -28.46
CA LEU A 94 -15.02 6.35 -29.84
C LEU A 94 -15.02 5.00 -30.54
#